data_AF-A0A7S0AVJ7-F1
#
_entry.id   AF-A0A7S0AVJ7-F1
#
_cell.length_a   1.000
_cell.length_b   1.000
_cell.length_c   1.000
_cell.angle_alpha   90.00
_cell.angle_beta   90.00
_cell.angle_gamma   90.00
#
_symmetry.space_group_name_H-M   'P 1'
#
loop_
_entity.id
_entity.type
_entity.pdbx_description
1 polymer ?
#
loop_
_entity_poly.entity_id
_entity_poly.type
_entity_poly.pdbx_seq_one_letter_code
_entity_poly.pdbx_strand_id
1 'polypeptide(L)'
;KNFPKYMFDPPQSRFELRRNPVPATFCGVMDHALAKSMPLKIFLNPSVSEVLCTTTAEALAMGKFVIIPRHPSNSFFEQFPNALMYDSLEGAVDKLIFAMESAPAPLDALFSRLLSWEAATERLIKASTVVEKEEDDLTKSAIRKKDMQIAWLHSEASKTTHFLGTILPGKK
;
A
#
# COMPACT_ATOMS: atom_id res chain seq x y z
N LYS A 1 -2.58 25.80 -23.39
CA LYS A 1 -3.91 25.57 -22.76
C LYS A 1 -4.00 26.52 -21.57
N ASN A 2 -4.98 27.44 -21.53
CA ASN A 2 -5.22 28.30 -20.36
C ASN A 2 -5.89 27.45 -19.29
N PHE A 3 -5.12 26.94 -18.34
CA PHE A 3 -5.73 26.40 -17.12
C PHE A 3 -6.41 27.55 -16.38
N PRO A 4 -7.66 27.40 -15.92
CA PRO A 4 -8.21 28.37 -14.99
C PRO A 4 -7.21 28.48 -13.84
N LYS A 5 -6.87 29.71 -13.44
CA LYS A 5 -6.05 29.97 -12.26
C LYS A 5 -6.92 29.65 -11.04
N TYR A 6 -7.12 28.36 -10.81
CA TYR A 6 -7.87 27.86 -9.68
C TYR A 6 -6.95 27.97 -8.47
N MET A 7 -7.02 29.13 -7.81
CA MET A 7 -6.38 29.31 -6.52
C MET A 7 -7.26 28.60 -5.50
N PHE A 8 -6.92 27.35 -5.20
CA PHE A 8 -7.55 26.63 -4.11
C PHE A 8 -7.03 27.22 -2.81
N ASP A 9 -7.77 28.17 -2.24
CA ASP A 9 -7.58 28.56 -0.84
C ASP A 9 -8.30 27.51 0.02
N PRO A 10 -7.58 26.62 0.71
CA PRO A 10 -8.22 25.63 1.56
C PRO A 10 -9.06 26.37 2.62
N PRO A 11 -10.30 25.94 2.87
CA PRO A 11 -11.14 26.60 3.86
C PRO A 11 -10.47 26.54 5.23
N GLN A 12 -10.32 27.69 5.87
CA GLN A 12 -9.66 27.85 7.18
C GLN A 12 -10.57 27.39 8.33
N SER A 13 -11.87 27.26 8.06
CA SER A 13 -12.87 26.84 9.04
C SER A 13 -13.99 26.00 8.45
N ARG A 14 -14.71 25.26 9.31
CA ARG A 14 -15.94 24.54 8.92
C ARG A 14 -17.03 25.48 8.40
N PHE A 15 -17.02 26.75 8.82
CA PHE A 15 -17.97 27.75 8.33
C PHE A 15 -17.70 28.11 6.87
N GLU A 16 -16.45 28.37 6.52
CA GLU A 16 -16.04 28.64 5.14
C GLU A 16 -16.28 27.44 4.23
N LEU A 17 -15.93 26.23 4.68
CA LEU A 17 -16.19 25.00 3.93
C LEU A 17 -17.69 24.81 3.61
N ARG A 18 -18.59 25.20 4.53
CA ARG A 18 -20.04 25.11 4.28
C ARG A 18 -20.53 26.13 3.27
N ARG A 19 -19.92 27.32 3.19
CA ARG A 19 -20.28 28.36 2.22
C ARG A 19 -19.66 28.11 0.84
N ASN A 20 -18.42 27.65 0.82
CA ASN A 20 -17.62 27.39 -0.37
C ASN A 20 -17.10 25.95 -0.29
N PRO A 21 -17.96 24.94 -0.56
CA PRO A 21 -17.55 23.55 -0.49
C PRO A 21 -16.49 23.25 -1.55
N VAL A 22 -15.49 22.45 -1.17
CA VAL A 22 -14.57 21.84 -2.13
C VAL A 22 -15.40 21.00 -3.10
N PRO A 23 -15.14 21.05 -4.42
CA PRO A 23 -15.85 20.24 -5.41
C PRO A 23 -15.40 18.77 -5.36
N ALA A 24 -15.51 18.14 -4.19
CA ALA A 24 -15.14 16.78 -3.90
C ALA A 24 -16.17 16.15 -2.96
N THR A 25 -16.43 14.85 -3.16
CA THR A 25 -17.29 14.07 -2.26
C THR A 25 -16.41 13.30 -1.29
N PHE A 26 -16.58 13.55 0.02
CA PHE A 26 -15.91 12.80 1.07
C PHE A 26 -16.78 11.60 1.46
N CYS A 27 -16.42 10.42 0.95
CA CYS A 27 -17.21 9.20 1.13
C CYS A 27 -17.11 8.58 2.53
N GLY A 28 -16.17 9.01 3.37
CA GLY A 28 -15.89 8.35 4.65
C GLY A 28 -15.30 6.95 4.47
N VAL A 29 -15.48 6.08 5.47
CA VAL A 29 -15.09 4.67 5.36
C VAL A 29 -16.04 3.99 4.38
N MET A 30 -15.46 3.35 3.36
CA MET A 30 -16.20 2.69 2.30
C MET A 30 -15.55 1.34 2.00
N ASP A 31 -16.38 0.32 1.80
CA ASP A 31 -15.93 -0.99 1.34
C ASP A 31 -15.41 -0.89 -0.10
N HIS A 32 -14.25 -1.50 -0.38
CA HIS A 32 -13.64 -1.48 -1.70
C HIS A 32 -14.51 -2.14 -2.80
N ALA A 33 -15.44 -3.04 -2.43
CA ALA A 33 -16.38 -3.64 -3.36
C ALA A 33 -17.37 -2.61 -3.93
N LEU A 34 -17.73 -1.61 -3.11
CA LEU A 34 -18.54 -0.47 -3.54
C LEU A 34 -17.72 0.48 -4.43
N ALA A 35 -16.42 0.64 -4.14
CA ALA A 35 -15.53 1.47 -4.96
C ALA A 35 -15.24 0.87 -6.35
N LYS A 36 -15.46 -0.44 -6.55
CA LYS A 36 -15.33 -1.11 -7.85
C LYS A 36 -16.46 -0.73 -8.83
N SER A 37 -17.68 -0.51 -8.34
CA SER A 37 -18.81 -0.12 -9.18
C SER A 37 -18.84 1.38 -9.49
N MET A 38 -18.04 2.19 -8.78
CA MET A 38 -17.87 3.60 -9.10
C MET A 38 -17.12 3.76 -10.43
N PRO A 39 -17.53 4.69 -11.31
CA PRO A 39 -16.87 4.97 -12.59
C PRO A 39 -15.56 5.78 -12.41
N LEU A 40 -14.75 5.41 -11.41
CA LEU A 40 -13.48 6.04 -11.09
C LEU A 40 -12.34 5.30 -11.78
N LYS A 41 -11.64 5.99 -12.68
CA LYS A 41 -10.51 5.42 -13.44
C LYS A 41 -9.13 5.71 -12.85
N ILE A 42 -9.03 6.67 -11.92
CA ILE A 42 -7.78 7.15 -11.35
C ILE A 42 -7.83 6.95 -9.83
N PHE A 43 -6.78 6.35 -9.30
CA PHE A 43 -6.46 6.33 -7.88
C PHE A 43 -5.19 7.15 -7.66
N LEU A 44 -5.23 8.09 -6.72
CA LEU A 44 -4.10 8.95 -6.38
C LEU A 44 -3.74 8.69 -4.92
N ASN A 45 -2.50 8.27 -4.67
CA ASN A 45 -1.96 8.21 -3.31
C ASN A 45 -0.63 8.99 -3.27
N PRO A 46 -0.61 10.19 -2.69
CA PRO A 46 0.60 11.00 -2.59
C PRO A 46 1.49 10.62 -1.40
N SER A 47 1.12 9.62 -0.60
CA SER A 47 1.83 9.22 0.60
C SER A 47 3.20 8.63 0.28
N VAL A 48 4.21 9.07 1.04
CA VAL A 48 5.58 8.51 1.04
C VAL A 48 5.90 7.74 2.32
N SER A 49 5.05 7.87 3.35
CA SER A 49 5.24 7.23 4.66
C SER A 49 4.64 5.82 4.73
N GLU A 50 3.80 5.45 3.78
CA GLU A 50 3.19 4.11 3.74
C GLU A 50 4.09 3.13 2.97
N VAL A 51 4.33 1.97 3.55
CA VAL A 51 5.02 0.86 2.88
C VAL A 51 3.95 0.01 2.18
N LEU A 52 4.01 -0.07 0.85
CA LEU A 52 3.13 -0.91 0.02
C LEU A 52 1.65 -0.80 0.40
N CYS A 53 1.08 0.40 0.21
CA CYS A 53 -0.33 0.67 0.46
C CYS A 53 -1.23 -0.36 -0.26
N THR A 54 -2.00 -1.14 0.50
CA THR A 54 -2.89 -2.21 -0.02
C THR A 54 -3.88 -1.65 -1.04
N THR A 55 -4.39 -0.44 -0.81
CA THR A 55 -5.32 0.26 -1.70
C THR A 55 -4.71 0.53 -3.08
N THR A 56 -3.38 0.71 -3.17
CA THR A 56 -2.68 0.88 -4.46
C THR A 56 -2.68 -0.41 -5.27
N ALA A 57 -2.38 -1.54 -4.61
CA ALA A 57 -2.44 -2.86 -5.24
C ALA A 57 -3.87 -3.23 -5.66
N GLU A 58 -4.86 -2.94 -4.81
CA GLU A 58 -6.28 -3.14 -5.12
C GLU A 58 -6.73 -2.30 -6.31
N ALA A 59 -6.35 -1.02 -6.39
CA ALA A 59 -6.70 -0.16 -7.50
C ALA A 59 -6.11 -0.66 -8.84
N LEU A 60 -4.85 -1.13 -8.83
CA LEU A 60 -4.23 -1.78 -9.99
C LEU A 60 -4.97 -3.07 -10.38
N ALA A 61 -5.36 -3.89 -9.40
CA ALA A 61 -6.10 -5.13 -9.64
C ALA A 61 -7.51 -4.86 -10.21
N MET A 62 -8.10 -3.70 -9.91
CA MET A 62 -9.34 -3.21 -10.52
C MET A 62 -9.13 -2.61 -11.93
N GLY A 63 -7.89 -2.57 -12.44
CA GLY A 63 -7.57 -2.01 -13.75
C GLY A 63 -7.60 -0.48 -13.80
N LYS A 64 -7.39 0.20 -12.67
CA LYS A 64 -7.35 1.67 -12.60
C LYS A 64 -5.92 2.17 -12.83
N PHE A 65 -5.78 3.43 -13.26
CA PHE A 65 -4.51 4.13 -13.12
C PHE A 65 -4.22 4.35 -11.64
N VAL A 66 -2.98 4.12 -11.22
CA VAL A 66 -2.49 4.57 -9.91
C VAL A 66 -1.43 5.64 -10.13
N ILE A 67 -1.56 6.77 -9.45
CA ILE A 67 -0.59 7.86 -9.47
C ILE A 67 0.03 7.92 -8.08
N ILE A 68 1.33 7.64 -7.98
CA ILE A 68 2.04 7.49 -6.71
C ILE A 68 3.46 8.04 -6.81
N PRO A 69 4.07 8.51 -5.71
CA PRO A 69 5.43 9.02 -5.73
C PRO A 69 6.45 7.90 -5.99
N ARG A 70 7.53 8.22 -6.69
CA ARG A 70 8.71 7.37 -6.81
C ARG A 70 9.43 7.35 -5.46
N HIS A 71 9.25 6.25 -4.74
CA HIS A 71 9.78 6.05 -3.41
C HIS A 71 10.15 4.56 -3.25
N PRO A 72 11.18 4.18 -2.47
CA PRO A 72 11.54 2.77 -2.28
C PRO A 72 10.37 1.88 -1.86
N SER A 73 9.47 2.40 -1.03
CA SER A 73 8.22 1.73 -0.62
C SER A 73 7.26 1.38 -1.75
N ASN A 74 7.38 2.06 -2.89
CA ASN A 74 6.52 1.89 -4.07
C ASN A 74 7.24 1.19 -5.23
N SER A 75 8.50 0.78 -5.05
CA SER A 75 9.32 0.14 -6.10
C SER A 75 8.65 -1.08 -6.74
N PHE A 76 7.88 -1.85 -5.95
CA PHE A 76 7.08 -2.98 -6.46
C PHE A 76 6.09 -2.57 -7.57
N PHE A 77 5.56 -1.35 -7.53
CA PHE A 77 4.56 -0.89 -8.48
C PHE A 77 5.15 -0.39 -9.80
N GLU A 78 6.45 -0.10 -9.87
CA GLU A 78 7.08 0.47 -11.08
C GLU A 78 6.99 -0.44 -12.31
N GLN A 79 6.82 -1.75 -12.09
CA GLN A 79 6.68 -2.74 -13.16
C GLN A 79 5.31 -2.72 -13.86
N PHE A 80 4.28 -2.09 -13.27
CA PHE A 80 2.92 -2.11 -13.81
C PHE A 80 2.71 -0.93 -14.78
N PRO A 81 2.17 -1.15 -16.00
CA PRO A 81 1.99 -0.10 -16.99
C PRO A 81 1.01 1.00 -16.54
N ASN A 82 0.07 0.64 -15.66
CA ASN A 82 -0.90 1.58 -15.10
C ASN A 82 -0.42 2.29 -13.83
N ALA A 83 0.83 2.04 -13.38
CA ALA A 83 1.45 2.75 -12.27
C ALA A 83 2.24 3.96 -12.78
N LEU A 84 1.64 5.13 -12.64
CA LEU A 84 2.17 6.40 -13.07
C LEU A 84 2.98 7.05 -11.95
N MET A 85 4.26 6.72 -11.93
CA MET A 85 5.21 7.23 -10.95
C MET A 85 5.54 8.70 -11.21
N TYR A 86 5.74 9.48 -10.14
CA TYR A 86 6.20 10.87 -10.21
C TYR A 86 7.26 11.20 -9.16
N ASP A 87 8.13 12.16 -9.48
CA ASP A 87 9.21 12.62 -8.60
C ASP A 87 8.94 14.05 -8.03
N SER A 88 8.03 14.80 -8.66
CA SER A 88 7.64 16.15 -8.23
C SER A 88 6.13 16.36 -8.37
N LEU A 89 5.63 17.46 -7.80
CA LEU A 89 4.21 17.84 -7.90
C LEU A 89 3.81 18.11 -9.35
N GLU A 90 4.66 18.79 -10.13
CA GLU A 90 4.45 19.03 -11.56
C GLU A 90 4.35 17.71 -12.31
N GLY A 91 5.24 16.77 -12.02
CA GLY A 91 5.18 15.42 -12.58
C GLY A 91 3.87 14.70 -12.21
N ALA A 92 3.39 14.84 -10.97
CA ALA A 92 2.11 14.27 -10.55
C ALA A 92 0.94 14.86 -11.35
N VAL A 93 0.94 16.17 -11.59
CA VAL A 93 -0.06 16.87 -12.41
C VAL A 93 -0.01 16.38 -13.86
N ASP A 94 1.17 16.22 -14.44
CA ASP A 94 1.32 15.68 -15.80
C ASP A 94 0.76 14.25 -15.92
N LYS A 95 1.04 13.39 -14.93
CA LYS A 95 0.46 12.04 -14.87
C LYS A 95 -1.05 12.07 -14.72
N LEU A 96 -1.59 13.00 -13.93
CA LEU A 96 -3.02 13.18 -13.76
C LEU A 96 -3.70 13.60 -15.07
N ILE A 97 -3.13 14.57 -15.79
CA ILE A 97 -3.62 15.00 -17.10
C ILE A 97 -3.59 13.83 -18.09
N PHE A 98 -2.48 13.10 -18.16
CA PHE A 98 -2.37 11.91 -19.01
C PHE A 98 -3.44 10.87 -18.69
N ALA A 99 -3.64 10.54 -17.41
CA ALA A 99 -4.63 9.58 -16.96
C ALA A 99 -6.07 10.06 -17.24
N MET A 100 -6.32 11.37 -17.21
CA MET A 100 -7.60 11.98 -17.58
C MET A 100 -7.89 11.90 -19.08
N GLU A 101 -6.87 12.01 -19.94
CA GLU A 101 -7.02 11.96 -21.40
C GLU A 101 -6.94 10.51 -21.94
N SER A 102 -6.39 9.57 -21.17
CA SER A 102 -6.16 8.18 -21.58
C SER A 102 -7.08 7.17 -20.87
N ALA A 103 -7.06 5.93 -21.35
CA ALA A 103 -7.67 4.76 -20.71
C ALA A 103 -6.58 3.85 -20.13
N PRO A 104 -6.79 3.22 -18.95
CA PRO A 104 -5.86 2.24 -18.40
C PRO A 104 -5.65 1.08 -19.37
N ALA A 105 -4.43 0.56 -19.43
CA ALA A 105 -4.17 -0.69 -20.12
C ALA A 105 -4.95 -1.83 -19.46
N PRO A 106 -5.47 -2.81 -20.23
CA PRO A 106 -6.05 -4.02 -19.65
C PRO A 106 -5.06 -4.72 -18.71
N LEU A 107 -5.55 -5.29 -17.63
CA LEU A 107 -4.70 -6.03 -16.69
C LEU A 107 -4.27 -7.35 -17.33
N ASP A 108 -2.99 -7.44 -17.70
CA ASP A 108 -2.41 -8.65 -18.25
C ASP A 108 -2.41 -9.81 -17.24
N ALA A 109 -2.42 -11.05 -17.74
CA ALA A 109 -2.42 -12.25 -16.91
C ALA A 109 -1.19 -12.32 -15.99
N LEU A 110 -0.03 -11.85 -16.47
CA LEU A 110 1.19 -11.77 -15.67
C LEU A 110 0.99 -10.81 -14.48
N PHE A 111 0.52 -9.59 -14.76
CA PHE A 111 0.30 -8.59 -13.72
C PHE A 111 -0.82 -8.99 -12.74
N SER A 112 -1.86 -9.66 -13.24
CA SER A 112 -2.91 -10.25 -12.40
C SER A 112 -2.32 -11.29 -11.45
N ARG A 113 -1.44 -12.18 -11.93
CA ARG A 113 -0.74 -13.13 -11.05
C ARG A 113 0.16 -12.41 -10.06
N LEU A 114 0.91 -11.38 -10.45
CA LEU A 114 1.79 -10.64 -9.53
C LEU A 114 1.05 -9.99 -8.36
N LEU A 115 -0.19 -9.55 -8.59
CA LEU A 115 -1.09 -8.97 -7.59
C LEU A 115 -1.89 -10.00 -6.80
N SER A 116 -1.76 -11.29 -7.12
CA SER A 116 -2.51 -12.34 -6.44
C SER A 116 -1.97 -12.64 -5.03
N TRP A 117 -2.84 -13.21 -4.20
CA TRP A 117 -2.47 -13.75 -2.89
C TRP A 117 -1.37 -14.82 -2.97
N GLU A 118 -1.40 -15.63 -4.02
CA GLU A 118 -0.42 -16.69 -4.25
C GLU A 118 0.97 -16.08 -4.49
N ALA A 119 1.08 -15.07 -5.38
CA ALA A 119 2.33 -14.33 -5.60
C ALA A 119 2.84 -13.62 -4.36
N ALA A 120 1.94 -13.03 -3.57
CA ALA A 120 2.30 -12.39 -2.32
C ALA A 120 2.88 -13.41 -1.33
N THR A 121 2.27 -14.58 -1.22
CA THR A 121 2.74 -15.67 -0.37
C THR A 121 4.11 -16.18 -0.81
N GLU A 122 4.34 -16.35 -2.11
CA GLU A 122 5.65 -16.75 -2.65
C GLU A 122 6.74 -15.74 -2.30
N ARG A 123 6.46 -14.43 -2.45
CA ARG A 123 7.39 -13.37 -2.04
C ARG A 123 7.68 -13.41 -0.55
N LEU A 124 6.66 -13.66 0.28
CA LEU A 124 6.81 -13.81 1.72
C LEU A 124 7.70 -15.01 2.08
N ILE A 125 7.45 -16.17 1.46
CA ILE A 125 8.27 -17.38 1.67
C ILE A 125 9.71 -17.10 1.26
N LYS A 126 9.93 -16.49 0.08
CA LYS A 126 11.26 -16.11 -0.40
C LYS A 126 11.97 -15.12 0.53
N ALA A 127 11.24 -14.18 1.13
CA ALA A 127 11.81 -13.26 2.11
C ALA A 127 12.12 -13.95 3.46
N SER A 128 11.44 -15.05 3.76
CA SER A 128 11.65 -15.83 5.00
C SER A 128 12.82 -16.82 4.93
N THR A 129 13.30 -17.17 3.73
CA THR A 129 14.43 -18.07 3.57
C THR A 129 15.72 -17.37 3.99
N VAL A 130 16.38 -17.86 5.05
CA VAL A 130 17.75 -17.48 5.41
C VAL A 130 18.70 -18.21 4.48
N VAL A 131 19.66 -17.51 3.88
CA VAL A 131 20.71 -18.16 3.08
C VAL A 131 21.72 -18.79 4.05
N GLU A 132 22.08 -20.06 3.89
CA GLU A 132 22.95 -20.81 4.82
C GLU A 132 24.26 -20.07 5.21
N LYS A 133 24.84 -19.30 4.29
CA LYS A 133 26.02 -18.45 4.58
C LYS A 133 25.73 -17.29 5.53
N GLU A 134 24.56 -16.64 5.38
CA GLU A 134 24.10 -15.60 6.30
C GLU A 134 23.74 -16.23 7.65
N GLU A 135 23.22 -17.46 7.66
CA GLU A 135 22.99 -18.20 8.89
C GLU A 135 24.29 -18.45 9.65
N ASP A 136 25.36 -18.91 9.00
CA ASP A 136 26.67 -19.13 9.63
C ASP A 136 27.27 -17.85 10.23
N ASP A 137 27.14 -16.71 9.54
CA ASP A 137 27.64 -15.41 10.00
C ASP A 137 26.75 -14.84 11.13
N LEU A 138 25.43 -15.00 11.05
CA LEU A 138 24.49 -14.66 12.14
C LEU A 138 24.71 -15.54 13.37
N THR A 139 25.06 -16.81 13.19
CA THR A 139 25.34 -17.77 14.26
C THR A 139 26.58 -17.37 15.07
N LYS A 140 27.59 -16.81 14.39
CA LYS A 140 28.82 -16.31 15.01
C LYS A 140 28.65 -14.90 15.59
N SER A 141 27.58 -14.19 15.24
CA SER A 141 27.30 -12.82 15.66
C SER A 141 26.70 -12.73 17.08
N ALA A 142 27.15 -11.75 17.85
CA ALA A 142 26.57 -11.40 19.17
C ALA A 142 25.10 -10.95 19.08
N ILE A 143 24.60 -10.64 17.88
CA ILE A 143 23.22 -10.24 17.59
C ILE A 143 22.25 -11.41 17.85
N ARG A 144 22.61 -12.65 17.49
CA ARG A 144 21.77 -13.84 17.72
C ARG A 144 21.46 -14.10 19.20
N LYS A 145 22.39 -13.77 20.11
CA LYS A 145 22.15 -13.88 21.56
C LYS A 145 21.08 -12.89 22.03
N LYS A 146 21.08 -11.66 21.50
CA LYS A 146 20.05 -10.65 21.79
C LYS A 146 18.71 -11.03 21.18
N ASP A 147 18.69 -11.51 19.94
CA ASP A 147 17.46 -11.95 19.27
C ASP A 147 16.82 -13.14 19.99
N MET A 148 17.63 -14.10 20.47
CA MET A 148 17.11 -15.19 21.31
C MET A 148 16.55 -14.69 22.65
N GLN A 149 17.18 -13.70 23.29
CA GLN A 149 16.63 -13.10 24.50
C GLN A 149 15.31 -12.38 24.23
N ILE A 150 15.21 -11.64 23.12
CA ILE A 150 13.97 -10.95 22.69
C ILE A 150 12.87 -11.97 22.37
N ALA A 151 13.19 -13.02 21.60
CA ALA A 151 12.26 -14.10 21.28
C ALA A 151 11.77 -14.82 22.55
N TRP A 152 12.67 -15.09 23.49
CA TRP A 152 12.32 -15.67 24.80
C TRP A 152 11.39 -14.73 25.59
N LEU A 153 11.71 -13.44 25.67
CA LEU A 153 10.86 -12.41 26.31
C LEU A 153 9.46 -12.37 25.69
N HIS A 154 9.34 -12.39 24.36
CA HIS A 154 8.04 -12.45 23.67
C HIS A 154 7.28 -13.74 23.99
N SER A 155 7.97 -14.89 24.07
CA SER A 155 7.35 -16.16 24.42
C SER A 155 6.84 -16.19 25.87
N GLU A 156 7.60 -15.66 26.82
CA GLU A 156 7.21 -15.59 28.24
C GLU A 156 6.09 -14.56 28.45
N ALA A 157 6.16 -13.41 27.80
CA ALA A 157 5.08 -12.42 27.82
C ALA A 157 3.78 -13.01 27.26
N SER A 158 3.86 -13.79 26.17
CA SER A 158 2.70 -14.47 25.57
C SER A 158 2.10 -15.56 26.47
N LYS A 159 2.89 -16.22 27.32
CA LYS A 159 2.39 -17.18 28.33
C LYS A 159 1.67 -16.48 29.48
N THR A 160 2.07 -15.26 29.79
CA THR A 160 1.50 -14.46 30.90
C THR A 160 0.21 -13.75 30.47
N THR A 161 0.05 -13.44 29.19
CA THR A 161 -1.23 -12.96 28.63
C THR A 161 -2.23 -14.09 28.51
N HIS A 162 -3.29 -14.01 29.32
CA HIS A 162 -4.34 -15.02 29.53
C HIS A 162 -5.24 -15.36 28.31
N PHE A 163 -4.79 -15.13 27.06
CA PHE A 163 -5.63 -15.25 25.86
C PHE A 163 -5.50 -16.59 25.11
N LEU A 164 -4.50 -17.43 25.42
CA LEU A 164 -4.30 -18.72 24.72
C LEU A 164 -4.73 -19.97 25.51
N GLY A 165 -5.26 -19.80 26.72
CA GLY A 165 -5.76 -20.92 27.54
C GLY A 165 -7.06 -21.56 27.04
N THR A 166 -7.73 -20.98 26.04
CA THR A 166 -9.10 -21.37 25.65
C THR A 166 -9.20 -22.15 24.33
N ILE A 167 -8.12 -22.27 23.54
CA ILE A 167 -8.22 -22.80 22.16
C ILE A 167 -7.65 -24.21 21.98
N LEU A 168 -6.89 -24.75 22.93
CA LEU A 168 -6.43 -26.14 22.83
C LEU A 168 -7.04 -26.99 23.96
N PRO A 169 -7.89 -27.99 23.64
CA PRO A 169 -8.40 -28.89 24.65
C PRO A 169 -7.23 -29.76 25.12
N GLY A 170 -6.86 -29.59 26.39
CA GLY A 170 -5.91 -30.47 27.07
C GLY A 170 -6.37 -31.92 26.96
N LYS A 171 -5.55 -32.78 26.36
CA LYS A 171 -5.70 -34.22 26.49
C LYS A 171 -5.52 -34.58 27.96
N LYS A 172 -6.48 -35.34 28.49
CA LYS A 172 -6.42 -35.99 29.80
C LYS A 172 -5.18 -36.88 29.92
#